data_AF-A0A8T1T1T5-F1
#
_entry.id   AF-A0A8T1T1T5-F1
#
_cell.length_a   1.000
_cell.length_b   1.000
_cell.length_c   1.000
_cell.angle_alpha   90.00
_cell.angle_beta   90.00
_cell.angle_gamma   90.00
#
_symmetry.space_group_name_H-M   'P 1'
#
loop_
_entity.id
_entity.type
_entity.pdbx_description
1 polymer ?
#
loop_
_entity_poly.entity_id
_entity_poly.type
_entity_poly.pdbx_seq_one_letter_code
_entity_poly.pdbx_strand_id
1 'polypeptide(L)'
;MQNHGDQHRPIAYYSTVLDTVAAGFPPCLRAIAAAVLAVQLSESLVLGSSWTVSVPHAVAALLLKSKPQHLSASWLTKYELTLLSSSHITLARCPILNPASLLPGLEDGEPHDCVSDFSKIFPWMGKDRCSFTEP
;
A
#
# COMPACT_ATOMS: atom_id res chain seq x y z
N MET A 1 3.55 -2.38 -15.40
CA MET A 1 4.41 -2.80 -16.53
C MET A 1 3.53 -3.53 -17.52
N GLN A 2 3.92 -3.59 -18.80
CA GLN A 2 3.15 -4.33 -19.80
C GLN A 2 3.99 -5.47 -20.35
N ASN A 3 3.34 -6.61 -20.59
CA ASN A 3 3.97 -7.78 -21.19
C ASN A 3 4.33 -7.45 -22.63
N HIS A 4 5.59 -7.64 -22.98
CA HIS A 4 6.11 -7.44 -24.32
C HIS A 4 6.99 -8.64 -24.68
N GLY A 5 6.36 -9.68 -25.23
CA GLY A 5 6.98 -11.00 -25.37
C GLY A 5 7.26 -11.60 -24.00
N ASP A 6 8.48 -12.09 -23.79
CA ASP A 6 8.91 -12.74 -22.55
C ASP A 6 9.35 -11.76 -21.44
N GLN A 7 9.28 -10.44 -21.69
CA GLN A 7 9.75 -9.42 -20.74
C GLN A 7 8.68 -8.40 -20.39
N HIS A 8 8.79 -7.84 -19.18
CA HIS A 8 8.01 -6.70 -18.75
C HIS A 8 8.71 -5.40 -19.14
N ARG A 9 8.04 -4.55 -19.93
CA ARG A 9 8.56 -3.24 -20.30
C ARG A 9 7.88 -2.13 -19.47
N PRO A 10 8.65 -1.19 -18.88
CA PRO A 10 8.06 0.00 -18.27
C PRO A 10 7.48 0.90 -19.37
N ILE A 11 6.29 1.44 -19.12
CA ILE A 11 5.61 2.38 -20.03
C ILE A 11 5.94 3.82 -19.65
N ALA A 12 5.94 4.11 -18.35
CA ALA A 12 6.22 5.42 -17.79
C ALA A 12 6.78 5.27 -16.38
N TYR A 13 7.51 6.29 -15.93
CA TYR A 13 7.97 6.44 -14.55
C TYR A 13 7.27 7.63 -13.93
N TYR A 14 6.70 7.43 -12.74
CA TYR A 14 6.05 8.47 -11.96
C TYR A 14 6.78 8.63 -10.63
N SER A 15 6.99 9.87 -10.23
CA SER A 15 7.53 10.21 -8.91
C SER A 15 6.78 11.43 -8.38
N THR A 16 6.34 11.35 -7.13
CA THR A 16 5.70 12.47 -6.44
C THR A 16 6.13 12.47 -4.98
N VAL A 17 6.05 13.64 -4.35
CA VAL A 17 6.31 13.80 -2.93
C VAL A 17 5.01 13.55 -2.18
N LEU A 18 5.09 12.82 -1.05
CA LEU A 18 3.93 12.65 -0.17
C LEU A 18 3.57 13.97 0.51
N ASP A 19 2.30 14.12 0.88
CA ASP A 19 1.90 15.26 1.70
C ASP A 19 2.62 15.25 3.06
N THR A 20 2.70 16.41 3.70
CA THR A 20 3.46 16.58 4.95
C THR A 20 2.95 15.71 6.09
N VAL A 21 1.65 15.38 6.11
CA VAL A 21 1.05 14.51 7.12
C VAL A 21 1.42 13.05 6.83
N ALA A 22 1.29 12.60 5.58
CA ALA A 22 1.67 11.25 5.19
C ALA A 22 3.18 11.00 5.27
N ALA A 23 4.00 12.04 5.08
CA ALA A 23 5.45 11.97 5.30
C ALA A 23 5.77 11.65 6.77
N GLY A 24 4.95 12.13 7.73
CA GLY A 24 5.09 11.86 9.15
C GLY A 24 4.67 10.45 9.59
N PHE A 25 4.04 9.66 8.72
CA PHE A 25 3.60 8.31 9.06
C PHE A 25 4.76 7.30 9.17
N PRO A 26 4.58 6.20 9.93
CA PRO A 26 5.50 5.06 9.93
C PRO A 26 5.62 4.47 8.52
N PRO A 27 6.72 3.76 8.19
CA PRO A 27 7.04 3.31 6.83
C PRO A 27 5.91 2.50 6.19
N CYS A 28 5.27 1.61 6.96
CA CYS A 28 4.13 0.81 6.52
C CYS A 28 2.94 1.65 6.06
N LEU A 29 2.58 2.69 6.81
CA LEU A 29 1.46 3.58 6.48
C LEU A 29 1.82 4.55 5.35
N ARG A 30 3.08 5.00 5.31
CA ARG A 30 3.60 5.80 4.20
C ARG A 30 3.51 5.03 2.87
N ALA A 31 3.75 3.72 2.90
CA ALA A 31 3.59 2.86 1.72
C ALA A 31 2.14 2.81 1.22
N ILE A 32 1.13 2.85 2.11
CA ILE A 32 -0.28 2.94 1.73
C ILE A 32 -0.56 4.25 1.01
N ALA A 33 -0.13 5.37 1.60
CA ALA A 33 -0.32 6.70 1.02
C ALA A 33 0.37 6.82 -0.36
N ALA A 34 1.59 6.29 -0.48
CA ALA A 34 2.33 6.26 -1.73
C ALA A 34 1.62 5.41 -2.80
N ALA A 35 1.05 4.25 -2.42
CA ALA A 35 0.31 3.39 -3.35
C ALA A 35 -0.95 4.07 -3.89
N VAL A 36 -1.70 4.77 -3.04
CA VAL A 36 -2.89 5.55 -3.45
C VAL A 36 -2.52 6.64 -4.45
N LEU A 37 -1.43 7.39 -4.19
CA LEU A 37 -0.95 8.40 -5.13
C LEU A 37 -0.49 7.77 -6.45
N ALA A 38 0.19 6.63 -6.41
CA ALA A 38 0.61 5.92 -7.61
C ALA A 38 -0.59 5.48 -8.47
N VAL A 39 -1.68 5.03 -7.83
CA VAL A 39 -2.95 4.71 -8.51
C VAL A 39 -3.53 5.95 -9.19
N GLN A 40 -3.66 7.05 -8.47
CA GLN A 40 -4.24 8.29 -9.00
C GLN A 40 -3.44 8.85 -10.19
N LEU A 41 -2.11 8.80 -10.12
CA LEU A 41 -1.26 9.26 -11.22
C LEU A 41 -1.35 8.34 -12.46
N SER A 42 -1.47 7.03 -12.24
CA SER A 42 -1.51 6.03 -13.31
C SER A 42 -2.91 5.85 -13.91
N GLU A 43 -3.97 6.30 -13.24
CA GLU A 43 -5.36 6.14 -13.68
C GLU A 43 -5.60 6.69 -15.09
N SER A 44 -5.05 7.87 -15.38
CA SER A 44 -5.10 8.50 -16.70
C SER A 44 -4.43 7.70 -17.82
N LEU A 45 -3.42 6.89 -17.48
CA LEU A 45 -2.69 6.06 -18.43
C LEU A 45 -3.38 4.71 -18.66
N VAL A 46 -4.01 4.16 -17.62
CA VAL A 46 -4.63 2.83 -17.65
C VAL A 46 -6.03 2.86 -18.26
N LEU A 47 -6.73 4.01 -18.22
CA LEU A 47 -8.03 4.24 -18.86
C LEU A 47 -9.08 3.14 -18.53
N GLY A 48 -9.10 2.67 -17.28
CA GLY A 48 -10.03 1.66 -16.80
C GLY A 48 -9.66 0.20 -17.12
N SER A 49 -8.49 -0.06 -17.69
CA SER A 49 -7.98 -1.42 -17.88
C SER A 49 -7.61 -2.08 -16.55
N SER A 50 -7.64 -3.40 -16.48
CA SER A 50 -7.16 -4.13 -15.30
C SER A 50 -5.64 -4.05 -15.18
N TRP A 51 -5.15 -3.81 -13.97
CA TRP A 51 -3.72 -3.67 -13.71
C TRP A 51 -3.38 -4.04 -12.27
N THR A 52 -2.07 -4.20 -12.03
CA THR A 52 -1.54 -4.63 -10.74
C THR A 52 -0.62 -3.57 -10.16
N VAL A 53 -0.87 -3.20 -8.90
CA VAL A 53 -0.01 -2.32 -8.12
C VAL A 53 0.86 -3.18 -7.23
N SER A 54 2.16 -3.21 -7.55
CA SER A 54 3.18 -3.93 -6.81
C SER A 54 3.79 -3.04 -5.74
N VAL A 55 3.68 -3.42 -4.47
CA VAL A 55 4.22 -2.64 -3.33
C VAL A 55 5.07 -3.56 -2.44
N PRO A 56 6.20 -3.09 -1.88
CA PRO A 56 7.03 -3.90 -0.98
C PRO A 56 6.35 -4.28 0.34
N HIS A 57 5.36 -3.48 0.75
CA HIS A 57 4.59 -3.68 1.97
C HIS A 57 3.27 -4.38 1.67
N ALA A 58 2.79 -5.20 2.60
CA ALA A 58 1.49 -5.88 2.50
C ALA A 58 0.33 -4.90 2.79
N VAL A 59 0.11 -3.93 1.91
CA VAL A 59 -0.88 -2.84 2.06
C VAL A 59 -2.30 -3.38 2.27
N ALA A 60 -2.71 -4.40 1.51
CA ALA A 60 -4.02 -5.02 1.67
C ALA A 60 -4.21 -5.60 3.09
N ALA A 61 -3.18 -6.27 3.62
CA ALA A 61 -3.23 -6.85 4.95
C ALA A 61 -3.28 -5.77 6.04
N LEU A 62 -2.55 -4.66 5.85
CA LEU A 62 -2.60 -3.53 6.79
C LEU A 62 -3.99 -2.90 6.85
N LEU A 63 -4.60 -2.60 5.71
CA LEU A 63 -5.95 -2.00 5.66
C LEU A 63 -7.00 -2.92 6.29
N LEU A 64 -6.97 -4.22 5.94
CA LEU A 64 -7.98 -5.18 6.40
C LEU A 64 -7.79 -5.64 7.84
N LYS A 65 -6.57 -5.95 8.28
CA LYS A 65 -6.30 -6.54 9.60
C LYS A 65 -6.05 -5.51 10.69
N SER A 66 -5.31 -4.45 10.39
CA SER A 66 -4.82 -3.54 11.43
C SER A 66 -5.71 -2.32 11.63
N LYS A 67 -6.61 -1.99 10.68
CA LYS A 67 -7.46 -0.79 10.66
C LYS A 67 -6.83 0.36 11.45
N PRO A 68 -5.75 0.94 10.93
CA PRO A 68 -4.84 1.75 11.73
C PRO A 68 -5.60 2.91 12.38
N GLN A 69 -5.74 2.87 13.70
CA GLN A 69 -6.52 3.85 14.47
C GLN A 69 -5.94 5.27 14.38
N HIS A 70 -4.70 5.39 13.92
CA HIS A 70 -4.01 6.65 13.66
C HIS A 70 -4.37 7.32 12.33
N LEU A 71 -5.06 6.62 11.41
CA LEU A 71 -5.66 7.27 10.25
C LEU A 71 -7.05 7.75 10.65
N SER A 72 -7.40 8.98 10.30
CA SER A 72 -8.78 9.41 10.49
C SER A 72 -9.70 8.58 9.58
N ALA A 73 -10.98 8.50 9.98
CA ALA A 73 -11.97 7.73 9.23
C ALA A 73 -12.04 8.13 7.74
N SER A 74 -11.92 9.43 7.42
CA SER A 74 -11.92 9.92 6.04
C SER A 74 -10.72 9.42 5.23
N TRP A 75 -9.53 9.34 5.82
CA TRP A 75 -8.34 8.81 5.15
C TRP A 75 -8.43 7.30 4.95
N LEU A 76 -8.93 6.56 5.95
CA LEU A 76 -9.19 5.12 5.84
C LEU A 76 -10.16 4.82 4.70
N THR A 77 -11.32 5.47 4.68
CA THR A 77 -12.32 5.28 3.62
C THR A 77 -11.76 5.64 2.25
N LYS A 78 -10.99 6.74 2.14
CA LYS A 78 -10.33 7.10 0.88
C LYS A 78 -9.39 6.00 0.40
N TYR A 79 -8.55 5.46 1.29
CA TYR A 79 -7.59 4.42 0.93
C TYR A 79 -8.25 3.08 0.57
N GLU A 80 -9.25 2.67 1.34
CA GLU A 80 -10.03 1.47 1.05
C GLU A 80 -10.77 1.58 -0.29
N LEU A 81 -11.40 2.73 -0.57
CA LEU A 81 -12.09 2.96 -1.83
C LEU A 81 -11.12 2.92 -3.03
N THR A 82 -9.98 3.58 -2.94
CA THR A 82 -9.03 3.64 -4.06
C THR A 82 -8.28 2.33 -4.29
N LEU A 83 -7.95 1.57 -3.24
CA LEU A 83 -7.10 0.37 -3.38
C LEU A 83 -7.86 -0.96 -3.33
N LEU A 84 -8.97 -1.04 -2.59
CA LEU A 84 -9.70 -2.29 -2.38
C LEU A 84 -11.05 -2.32 -3.10
N SER A 85 -11.72 -1.19 -3.26
CA SER A 85 -13.04 -1.14 -3.91
C SER A 85 -12.97 -1.13 -5.44
N SER A 86 -11.82 -0.77 -6.02
CA SER A 86 -11.64 -0.69 -7.47
C SER A 86 -11.47 -2.08 -8.09
N SER A 87 -12.46 -2.52 -8.87
CA SER A 87 -12.48 -3.84 -9.55
C SER A 87 -11.34 -4.06 -10.54
N HIS A 88 -10.77 -2.99 -11.08
CA HIS A 88 -9.69 -3.03 -12.06
C HIS A 88 -8.29 -3.04 -11.43
N ILE A 89 -8.19 -2.91 -10.11
CA ILE A 89 -6.91 -2.81 -9.39
C ILE A 89 -6.68 -4.10 -8.60
N THR A 90 -5.51 -4.70 -8.81
CA THR A 90 -5.04 -5.83 -8.01
C THR A 90 -3.80 -5.42 -7.23
N LEU A 91 -3.77 -5.71 -5.93
CA LEU A 91 -2.61 -5.44 -5.10
C LEU A 91 -1.72 -6.68 -5.06
N ALA A 92 -0.46 -6.52 -5.47
CA ALA A 92 0.55 -7.55 -5.35
C ALA A 92 1.68 -7.09 -4.42
N ARG A 93 2.26 -8.05 -3.69
CA ARG A 93 3.45 -7.79 -2.88
C ARG A 93 4.68 -8.03 -3.75
N CYS A 94 5.59 -7.06 -3.78
CA CYS A 94 6.90 -7.21 -4.44
C CYS A 94 8.00 -6.66 -3.51
N PRO A 95 8.71 -7.52 -2.76
CA PRO A 95 9.62 -7.08 -1.70
C PRO A 95 10.85 -6.35 -2.22
N ILE A 96 11.34 -6.69 -3.42
CA ILE A 96 12.53 -6.08 -4.02
C ILE A 96 12.19 -5.41 -5.36
N LEU A 97 12.64 -4.17 -5.48
CA LEU A 97 12.73 -3.43 -6.74
C LEU A 97 14.21 -3.12 -7.00
N ASN A 98 14.65 -3.25 -8.25
CA ASN A 98 15.97 -2.77 -8.65
C ASN A 98 15.99 -1.22 -8.54
N PRO A 99 16.91 -0.60 -7.77
CA PRO A 99 16.93 0.85 -7.58
C PRO A 99 17.17 1.64 -8.87
N ALA A 100 17.85 1.06 -9.86
CA ALA A 100 18.14 1.72 -11.12
C ALA A 100 16.96 1.70 -12.11
N SER A 101 16.20 0.59 -12.15
CA SER A 101 15.13 0.41 -13.14
C SER A 101 13.71 0.46 -12.57
N LEU A 102 13.56 0.37 -11.25
CA LEU A 102 12.29 0.25 -10.50
C LEU A 102 11.42 -0.94 -10.96
N LEU A 103 12.04 -1.96 -11.55
CA LEU A 103 11.39 -3.21 -11.93
C LEU A 103 11.53 -4.23 -10.78
N PRO A 104 10.56 -5.14 -10.61
CA PRO A 104 10.69 -6.22 -9.63
C PRO A 104 11.93 -7.05 -9.93
N GLY A 105 12.72 -7.29 -8.88
CA GLY A 105 13.88 -8.17 -8.95
C GLY A 105 13.46 -9.64 -9.12
N LEU A 106 14.43 -10.48 -9.47
CA LEU A 106 14.26 -11.94 -9.49
C LEU A 106 14.31 -12.56 -8.09
N GLU A 107 14.80 -11.81 -7.11
CA GLU A 107 14.93 -12.28 -5.73
C GLU A 107 13.76 -11.80 -4.88
N ASP A 108 13.17 -12.74 -4.15
CA ASP A 108 12.28 -12.44 -3.03
C ASP A 108 13.15 -12.04 -1.84
N GLY A 109 13.31 -10.74 -1.63
CA GLY A 109 14.04 -10.21 -0.48
C GLY A 109 13.40 -10.56 0.86
N GLU A 110 14.05 -10.11 1.94
CA GLU A 110 13.57 -10.36 3.29
C GLU A 110 12.11 -9.91 3.48
N PRO A 111 11.20 -10.82 3.86
CA PRO A 111 9.79 -10.52 3.96
C PRO A 111 9.53 -9.66 5.20
N HIS A 112 9.38 -8.35 5.01
CA HIS A 112 8.91 -7.44 6.05
C HIS A 112 7.46 -7.78 6.49
N ASP A 113 7.24 -8.04 7.77
CA ASP A 113 5.89 -8.25 8.31
C ASP A 113 5.32 -6.92 8.82
N CYS A 114 4.64 -6.24 7.90
CA CYS A 114 4.09 -4.92 8.17
C CYS A 114 3.08 -4.91 9.34
N VAL A 115 2.36 -6.01 9.56
CA VAL A 115 1.35 -6.09 10.62
C VAL A 115 2.04 -6.15 11.99
N SER A 116 3.02 -7.04 12.13
CA SER A 116 3.79 -7.17 13.36
C SER A 116 4.58 -5.90 13.69
N ASP A 117 5.23 -5.30 12.70
CA ASP A 117 6.02 -4.08 12.94
C ASP A 117 5.13 -2.88 13.25
N PHE A 118 3.95 -2.79 12.62
CA PHE A 118 2.96 -1.79 12.99
C PHE A 118 2.49 -1.97 14.44
N SER A 119 2.23 -3.20 14.88
CA SER A 119 1.84 -3.49 16.27
C SER A 119 2.95 -3.18 17.29
N LYS A 120 4.24 -3.36 16.93
CA LYS A 120 5.38 -3.01 17.80
C LYS A 120 5.54 -1.50 17.97
N ILE A 121 5.30 -0.73 16.91
CA ILE A 121 5.37 0.74 16.96
C ILE A 121 4.25 1.31 17.83
N PHE A 122 3.12 0.62 17.91
CA PHE A 122 1.98 1.02 18.73
C PHE A 122 1.51 -0.11 19.66
N PRO A 123 2.28 -0.45 20.71
CA PRO A 123 1.97 -1.56 21.62
C PRO A 123 0.63 -1.40 22.35
N TRP A 124 0.17 -0.16 22.54
CA TRP A 124 -1.09 0.18 23.21
C TRP A 124 -2.33 -0.05 22.35
N MET A 125 -2.22 -0.30 21.03
CA MET A 125 -3.39 -0.56 20.18
C MET A 125 -4.02 -1.95 20.39
N GLY A 126 -3.39 -2.84 21.17
CA GLY A 126 -3.88 -4.19 21.48
C GLY A 126 -4.66 -4.35 22.80
N LYS A 127 -4.78 -3.28 23.59
CA LYS A 127 -5.59 -3.16 24.81
C LYS A 127 -6.31 -1.82 24.63
N ASP A 128 -7.56 -1.73 24.18
CA ASP A 128 -8.72 -2.21 24.87
C ASP A 128 -9.87 -2.35 23.87
N ARG A 129 -10.38 -3.57 23.70
CA ARG A 129 -11.79 -3.72 23.37
C ARG A 129 -12.49 -3.58 24.72
N CYS A 130 -12.90 -2.35 25.07
CA CYS A 130 -13.66 -2.10 26.29
C CYS A 130 -14.80 -3.13 26.38
N SER A 131 -14.69 -4.04 27.35
CA SER A 131 -15.79 -4.83 27.85
C SER A 131 -16.76 -3.86 28.53
N PHE A 132 -17.61 -3.22 27.74
CA PHE A 132 -18.77 -2.50 28.25
C PHE A 132 -19.77 -3.57 28.69
N THR A 133 -19.60 -4.05 29.92
CA THR A 133 -20.69 -4.72 30.64
C THR A 133 -21.58 -3.59 31.13
N GLU A 134 -22.74 -3.43 30.49
CA GLU A 134 -23.81 -2.54 30.95
C GLU A 134 -24.33 -2.96 32.34
N PRO A 135 -24.86 -2.00 33.12
CA PRO A 135 -25.25 -2.18 34.52
C PRO A 135 -26.44 -3.12 34.74
#